data_AF-A0A4U5UNM5-F1
#
_entry.id   AF-A0A4U5UNM5-F1
#
_cell.length_a   1.000
_cell.length_b   1.000
_cell.length_c   1.000
_cell.angle_alpha   90.00
_cell.angle_beta   90.00
_cell.angle_gamma   90.00
#
_symmetry.space_group_name_H-M   'P 1'
#
loop_
_entity.id
_entity.type
_entity.pdbx_description
1 polymer ?
#
loop_
_entity_poly.entity_id
_entity_poly.type
_entity_poly.pdbx_seq_one_letter_code
_entity_poly.pdbx_strand_id
1 'polypeptide(L)'
;MVELAIIGSDMQEVIGCAIAFNLLSAGRIKLWAGVLITIIDTFVFLFLDKYGLRKLEAFFGFLITIMAITFGYEYVTVSPDQGELLKGMFVPYCEGCGPVQLGQAVGIVGAVIMPHNIYLHSALVKSREVDRSNKREVKEANKYFLIEATVALFVSFLINVFVVAVFAEAFYDRTNEEVYTVCNQSGTPHLDLFPLNNETLQVDIYRGGVVLGCFFGPAALYIWAVGILAAGQSSTMTGTYSGQFVMEGFLDLRWSRFARVLLTRSLAITPTLLVAIFQDIQHLTGMNDFLNVLQSMQLPFALIPILTFTSLPSLMHEFANGLVFKIGGGLVILLVCGINMYFVVVYVSALHSVWLYVLAAFFSIAYLTFIGYLVWLCLIALGVSCLDPTTRKENDTTVLIERQPEFDS
;
A
#
# COMPACT_ATOMS: atom_id res chain seq x y z
N MET A 1 -3.26 6.31 14.40
CA MET A 1 -2.18 5.96 13.45
C MET A 1 -2.74 5.24 12.24
N VAL A 2 -3.31 4.04 12.39
CA VAL A 2 -3.82 3.25 11.25
C VAL A 2 -4.84 4.01 10.39
N GLU A 3 -5.80 4.73 11.00
CA GLU A 3 -6.71 5.63 10.26
C GLU A 3 -5.99 6.68 9.40
N LEU A 4 -4.83 7.20 9.85
CA LEU A 4 -4.03 8.13 9.04
C LEU A 4 -3.40 7.43 7.83
N ALA A 5 -2.99 6.15 7.93
CA ALA A 5 -2.54 5.41 6.73
C ALA A 5 -3.69 5.12 5.79
N ILE A 6 -4.89 4.86 6.31
CA ILE A 6 -6.07 4.62 5.48
C ILE A 6 -6.43 5.88 4.71
N ILE A 7 -6.51 7.03 5.39
CA ILE A 7 -6.71 8.34 4.75
C ILE A 7 -5.57 8.66 3.77
N GLY A 8 -4.34 8.30 4.11
CA GLY A 8 -3.19 8.48 3.22
C GLY A 8 -3.29 7.64 1.95
N SER A 9 -3.63 6.36 2.07
CA SER A 9 -3.88 5.48 0.92
C SER A 9 -5.02 6.01 0.05
N ASP A 10 -6.13 6.41 0.69
CA ASP A 10 -7.29 7.03 0.07
C ASP A 10 -6.91 8.25 -0.79
N MET A 11 -6.06 9.13 -0.26
CA MET A 11 -5.54 10.26 -1.05
C MET A 11 -4.78 9.81 -2.31
N GLN A 12 -3.93 8.78 -2.24
CA GLN A 12 -3.20 8.26 -3.40
C GLN A 12 -4.16 7.73 -4.49
N GLU A 13 -5.26 7.10 -4.06
CA GLU A 13 -6.28 6.54 -4.95
C GLU A 13 -7.09 7.62 -5.65
N VAL A 14 -7.46 8.68 -4.92
CA VAL A 14 -8.18 9.83 -5.47
C VAL A 14 -7.33 10.52 -6.53
N ILE A 15 -6.01 10.67 -6.28
CA ILE A 15 -5.06 11.19 -7.28
C ILE A 15 -5.02 10.28 -8.52
N GLY A 16 -4.88 8.97 -8.33
CA GLY A 16 -4.84 7.99 -9.42
C GLY A 16 -6.10 8.02 -10.29
N CYS A 17 -7.29 8.02 -9.66
CA CYS A 17 -8.56 8.11 -10.38
C CYS A 17 -8.70 9.44 -11.13
N ALA A 18 -8.31 10.57 -10.52
CA ALA A 18 -8.36 11.87 -11.16
C ALA A 18 -7.45 11.94 -12.39
N ILE A 19 -6.25 11.37 -12.31
CA ILE A 19 -5.32 11.20 -13.42
C ILE A 19 -5.94 10.34 -14.52
N ALA A 20 -6.53 9.20 -14.17
CA ALA A 20 -7.19 8.32 -15.13
C ALA A 20 -8.34 9.02 -15.87
N PHE A 21 -9.19 9.77 -15.17
CA PHE A 21 -10.27 10.54 -15.81
C PHE A 21 -9.73 11.64 -16.73
N ASN A 22 -8.62 12.29 -16.37
CA ASN A 22 -7.99 13.28 -17.24
C ASN A 22 -7.48 12.64 -18.53
N LEU A 23 -6.76 11.51 -18.44
CA LEU A 23 -6.23 10.78 -19.59
C LEU A 23 -7.35 10.22 -20.49
N LEU A 24 -8.37 9.57 -19.90
CA LEU A 24 -9.51 9.01 -20.63
C LEU A 24 -10.33 10.07 -21.37
N SER A 25 -10.38 11.29 -20.85
CA SER A 25 -11.11 12.40 -21.45
C SER A 25 -10.25 13.26 -22.40
N ALA A 26 -9.02 12.84 -22.70
CA ALA A 26 -8.04 13.59 -23.49
C ALA A 26 -7.87 15.03 -22.99
N GLY A 27 -7.79 15.21 -21.67
CA GLY A 27 -7.62 16.49 -21.00
C GLY A 27 -8.89 17.35 -20.86
N ARG A 28 -10.07 16.88 -21.30
CA ARG A 28 -11.34 17.63 -21.13
C ARG A 28 -11.75 17.74 -19.66
N ILE A 29 -11.54 16.68 -18.88
CA ILE A 29 -11.78 16.67 -17.43
C ILE A 29 -10.48 17.07 -16.75
N LYS A 30 -10.44 18.28 -16.17
CA LYS A 30 -9.29 18.74 -15.37
C LYS A 30 -9.14 17.90 -14.10
N LEU A 31 -7.93 17.85 -13.53
CA LEU A 31 -7.63 17.05 -12.34
C LEU A 31 -8.58 17.32 -11.16
N TRP A 32 -8.85 18.59 -10.83
CA TRP A 32 -9.78 18.95 -9.76
C TRP A 32 -11.22 18.41 -10.01
N ALA A 33 -11.65 18.37 -11.27
CA ALA A 33 -12.95 17.81 -11.63
C ALA A 33 -12.94 16.29 -11.52
N GLY A 34 -11.83 15.64 -11.89
CA GLY A 34 -11.60 14.22 -11.65
C GLY A 34 -11.69 13.85 -10.16
N VAL A 35 -11.07 14.65 -9.28
CA VAL A 35 -11.16 14.51 -7.82
C VAL A 35 -12.59 14.67 -7.29
N LEU A 36 -13.43 15.49 -7.92
CA LEU A 36 -14.85 15.59 -7.52
C LEU A 36 -15.68 14.39 -8.02
N ILE A 37 -15.32 13.84 -9.19
CA ILE A 37 -16.01 12.66 -9.74
C ILE A 37 -15.78 11.44 -8.86
N THR A 38 -14.64 11.33 -8.17
CA THR A 38 -14.43 10.23 -7.22
C THR A 38 -15.45 10.23 -6.08
N ILE A 39 -16.10 11.34 -5.73
CA ILE A 39 -17.22 11.29 -4.76
C ILE A 39 -18.32 10.31 -5.20
N ILE A 40 -18.51 10.11 -6.51
CA ILE A 40 -19.46 9.15 -7.06
C ILE A 40 -19.06 7.71 -6.74
N ASP A 41 -17.76 7.37 -6.73
CA ASP A 41 -17.29 6.03 -6.36
C ASP A 41 -17.72 5.63 -4.95
N THR A 42 -17.80 6.61 -4.07
CA THR A 42 -18.17 6.42 -2.68
C THR A 42 -19.64 6.01 -2.58
N PHE A 43 -20.50 6.60 -3.41
CA PHE A 43 -21.89 6.18 -3.52
C PHE A 43 -22.04 4.81 -4.18
N VAL A 44 -21.22 4.49 -5.18
CA VAL A 44 -21.18 3.17 -5.81
C VAL A 44 -20.78 2.10 -4.80
N PHE A 45 -19.76 2.37 -3.99
CA PHE A 45 -19.33 1.49 -2.91
C PHE A 45 -20.44 1.24 -1.89
N LEU A 46 -21.06 2.31 -1.38
CA LEU A 46 -22.16 2.21 -0.41
C LEU A 46 -23.35 1.42 -0.98
N PHE A 47 -23.61 1.56 -2.27
CA PHE A 47 -24.62 0.78 -2.96
C PHE A 47 -24.24 -0.70 -3.03
N LEU A 48 -22.99 -1.02 -3.40
CA LEU A 48 -22.49 -2.40 -3.49
C LEU A 48 -22.40 -3.11 -2.13
N ASP A 49 -22.00 -2.40 -1.06
CA ASP A 49 -21.95 -2.95 0.30
C ASP A 49 -23.33 -3.46 0.77
N LYS A 50 -24.43 -2.88 0.26
CA LYS A 50 -25.79 -3.36 0.57
C LYS A 50 -26.06 -4.78 0.04
N TYR A 51 -25.35 -5.24 -0.98
CA TYR A 51 -25.56 -6.55 -1.62
C TYR A 51 -24.75 -7.70 -0.99
N GLY A 52 -23.98 -7.41 0.07
CA GLY A 52 -23.25 -8.41 0.85
C GLY A 52 -21.86 -8.77 0.33
N LEU A 53 -21.04 -9.36 1.21
CA LEU A 53 -19.60 -9.58 1.00
C LEU A 53 -19.25 -10.39 -0.26
N ARG A 54 -20.02 -11.43 -0.59
CA ARG A 54 -19.72 -12.27 -1.77
C ARG A 54 -19.78 -11.51 -3.09
N LYS A 55 -20.71 -10.56 -3.23
CA LYS A 55 -20.84 -9.74 -4.45
C LYS A 55 -19.70 -8.73 -4.54
N LEU A 56 -19.25 -8.23 -3.40
CA LEU A 56 -18.14 -7.31 -3.32
C LEU A 56 -16.79 -7.99 -3.61
N GLU A 57 -16.55 -9.19 -3.07
CA GLU A 57 -15.39 -10.00 -3.44
C GLU A 57 -15.35 -10.30 -4.94
N ALA A 58 -16.50 -10.62 -5.56
CA ALA A 58 -16.59 -10.83 -7.00
C ALA A 58 -16.27 -9.54 -7.79
N PHE A 59 -16.68 -8.38 -7.27
CA PHE A 59 -16.35 -7.09 -7.86
C PHE A 59 -14.85 -6.77 -7.76
N PHE A 60 -14.20 -7.10 -6.64
CA PHE A 60 -12.74 -7.04 -6.53
C PHE A 60 -12.04 -7.96 -7.52
N GLY A 61 -12.49 -9.20 -7.64
CA GLY A 61 -11.98 -10.12 -8.65
C GLY A 61 -12.09 -9.56 -10.07
N PHE A 62 -13.19 -8.87 -10.38
CA PHE A 62 -13.39 -8.17 -11.65
C PHE A 62 -12.38 -7.03 -11.86
N LEU A 63 -12.19 -6.14 -10.88
CA LEU A 63 -11.22 -5.05 -10.97
C LEU A 63 -9.77 -5.56 -11.10
N ILE A 64 -9.40 -6.58 -10.33
CA ILE A 64 -8.09 -7.23 -10.42
C ILE A 64 -7.88 -7.87 -11.80
N THR A 65 -8.93 -8.48 -12.35
CA THR A 65 -8.88 -9.04 -13.71
C THR A 65 -8.67 -7.95 -14.76
N ILE A 66 -9.34 -6.80 -14.63
CA ILE A 66 -9.09 -5.64 -15.50
C ILE A 66 -7.62 -5.22 -15.40
N MET A 67 -7.09 -5.01 -14.20
CA MET A 67 -5.69 -4.62 -14.01
C MET A 67 -4.71 -5.63 -14.63
N ALA A 68 -4.94 -6.93 -14.41
CA ALA A 68 -4.10 -7.98 -14.96
C ALA A 68 -4.11 -7.99 -16.51
N ILE A 69 -5.27 -7.77 -17.12
CA ILE A 69 -5.41 -7.71 -18.58
C ILE A 69 -4.80 -6.43 -19.14
N THR A 70 -5.06 -5.26 -18.54
CA THR A 70 -4.56 -3.98 -19.04
C THR A 70 -3.04 -3.90 -18.93
N PHE A 71 -2.49 -4.17 -17.75
CA PHE A 71 -1.03 -4.12 -17.56
C PHE A 71 -0.32 -5.29 -18.24
N GLY A 72 -0.98 -6.45 -18.37
CA GLY A 72 -0.48 -7.55 -19.19
C GLY A 72 -0.43 -7.21 -20.68
N TYR A 73 -1.42 -6.47 -21.19
CA TYR A 73 -1.41 -5.96 -22.57
C TYR A 73 -0.27 -4.97 -22.80
N GLU A 74 -0.06 -4.02 -21.87
CA GLU A 74 1.07 -3.09 -21.93
C GLU A 74 2.40 -3.85 -21.98
N TYR A 75 2.58 -4.83 -21.10
CA TYR A 75 3.78 -5.65 -21.05
C TYR A 75 4.08 -6.37 -22.37
N VAL A 76 3.05 -6.97 -22.99
CA VAL A 76 3.21 -7.65 -24.28
C VAL A 76 3.49 -6.67 -25.42
N THR A 77 2.87 -5.48 -25.38
CA THR A 77 3.00 -4.46 -26.43
C THR A 77 4.35 -3.77 -26.38
N VAL A 78 4.84 -3.46 -25.18
CA VAL A 78 6.15 -2.84 -24.95
C VAL A 78 7.28 -3.84 -25.18
N SER A 79 7.03 -5.14 -24.96
CA SER A 79 7.99 -6.23 -25.22
C SER A 79 9.38 -6.03 -24.58
N PRO A 80 9.47 -5.81 -23.25
CA PRO A 80 10.74 -5.60 -22.57
C PRO A 80 11.65 -6.84 -22.67
N ASP A 81 12.97 -6.64 -22.55
CA ASP A 81 13.96 -7.74 -22.59
C ASP A 81 13.74 -8.73 -21.44
N GLN A 82 13.37 -9.97 -21.79
CA GLN A 82 13.04 -11.01 -20.82
C GLN A 82 14.28 -11.53 -20.08
N GLY A 83 15.45 -11.49 -20.70
CA GLY A 83 16.70 -11.94 -20.11
C GLY A 83 17.17 -11.01 -19.00
N GLU A 84 17.12 -9.70 -19.25
CA GLU A 84 17.43 -8.67 -18.26
C GLU A 84 16.39 -8.65 -17.13
N LEU A 85 15.10 -8.80 -17.46
CA LEU A 85 14.04 -8.89 -16.46
C LEU A 85 14.26 -10.07 -15.50
N LEU A 86 14.48 -11.28 -16.03
CA LEU A 86 14.72 -12.46 -15.20
C LEU A 86 15.99 -12.31 -14.36
N LYS A 87 17.04 -11.71 -14.92
CA LYS A 87 18.26 -11.40 -14.16
C LYS A 87 17.96 -10.45 -13.00
N GLY A 88 17.21 -9.37 -13.23
CA GLY A 88 16.81 -8.41 -12.20
C GLY A 88 15.89 -9.00 -11.12
N MET A 89 15.05 -9.99 -11.47
CA MET A 89 14.15 -10.65 -10.52
C MET A 89 14.87 -11.56 -9.52
N PHE A 90 15.92 -12.26 -9.96
CA PHE A 90 16.60 -13.28 -9.12
C PHE A 90 17.96 -12.83 -8.58
N VAL A 91 18.57 -11.80 -9.17
CA VAL A 91 19.88 -11.29 -8.75
C VAL A 91 19.72 -9.90 -8.12
N PRO A 92 19.81 -9.77 -6.78
CA PRO A 92 19.74 -8.48 -6.10
C PRO A 92 21.07 -7.72 -6.27
N TYR A 93 21.32 -7.19 -7.46
CA TYR A 93 22.52 -6.43 -7.81
C TYR A 93 22.13 -5.11 -8.47
N CYS A 94 22.79 -4.03 -8.06
CA CYS A 94 22.67 -2.74 -8.72
C CYS A 94 24.05 -2.10 -8.86
N GLU A 95 24.47 -1.89 -10.11
CA GLU A 95 25.73 -1.21 -10.43
C GLU A 95 25.50 0.30 -10.40
N GLY A 96 26.27 1.03 -9.57
CA GLY A 96 26.16 2.49 -9.50
C GLY A 96 24.93 3.03 -8.74
N CYS A 97 24.19 2.19 -8.00
CA CYS A 97 23.09 2.66 -7.15
C CYS A 97 23.58 3.68 -6.10
N GLY A 98 23.03 4.89 -6.16
CA GLY A 98 23.22 5.93 -5.16
C GLY A 98 22.19 5.88 -4.03
N PRO A 99 22.23 6.85 -3.10
CA PRO A 99 21.28 6.94 -2.00
C PRO A 99 19.83 7.15 -2.46
N VAL A 100 19.61 7.79 -3.62
CA VAL A 100 18.28 8.04 -4.18
C VAL A 100 17.62 6.74 -4.64
N GLN A 101 18.33 5.92 -5.42
CA GLN A 101 17.84 4.64 -5.92
C GLN A 101 17.60 3.66 -4.77
N LEU A 102 18.49 3.65 -3.77
CA LEU A 102 18.29 2.86 -2.55
C LEU A 102 17.04 3.32 -1.79
N GLY A 103 16.81 4.63 -1.69
CA GLY A 103 15.60 5.20 -1.10
C GLY A 103 14.32 4.78 -1.82
N GLN A 104 14.33 4.75 -3.16
CA GLN A 104 13.21 4.26 -3.96
C GLN A 104 12.96 2.75 -3.75
N ALA A 105 14.01 1.94 -3.78
CA ALA A 105 13.92 0.49 -3.53
C ALA A 105 13.34 0.19 -2.14
N VAL A 106 13.75 0.96 -1.14
CA VAL A 106 13.22 0.90 0.22
C VAL A 106 11.75 1.37 0.28
N GLY A 107 11.40 2.42 -0.47
CA GLY A 107 10.02 2.92 -0.59
C GLY A 107 9.07 1.89 -1.19
N ILE A 108 9.52 1.06 -2.15
CA ILE A 108 8.72 -0.03 -2.73
C ILE A 108 8.30 -1.03 -1.65
N VAL A 109 9.14 -1.35 -0.67
CA VAL A 109 8.78 -2.26 0.43
C VAL A 109 7.59 -1.72 1.22
N GLY A 110 7.60 -0.41 1.52
CA GLY A 110 6.50 0.28 2.22
C GLY A 110 5.23 0.34 1.40
N ALA A 111 5.34 0.58 0.09
CA ALA A 111 4.20 0.63 -0.83
C ALA A 111 3.56 -0.75 -1.05
N VAL A 112 4.34 -1.83 -1.07
CA VAL A 112 3.81 -3.19 -1.29
C VAL A 112 3.19 -3.76 -0.02
N ILE A 113 3.80 -3.53 1.15
CA ILE A 113 3.28 -4.03 2.41
C ILE A 113 2.43 -2.94 3.06
N MET A 114 1.13 -2.96 2.80
CA MET A 114 0.19 -1.98 3.38
C MET A 114 -0.32 -2.47 4.75
N PRO A 115 -0.18 -1.70 5.84
CA PRO A 115 -0.52 -2.17 7.18
C PRO A 115 -2.03 -2.40 7.35
N HIS A 116 -2.87 -1.57 6.72
CA HIS A 116 -4.32 -1.70 6.80
C HIS A 116 -4.84 -2.98 6.11
N ASN A 117 -4.15 -3.49 5.08
CA ASN A 117 -4.51 -4.75 4.43
C ASN A 117 -4.34 -5.95 5.37
N ILE A 118 -3.42 -5.87 6.33
CA ILE A 118 -3.23 -6.95 7.30
C ILE A 118 -4.42 -7.03 8.26
N TYR A 119 -4.90 -5.87 8.74
CA TYR A 119 -6.13 -5.81 9.54
C TYR A 119 -7.35 -6.26 8.73
N LEU A 120 -7.47 -5.79 7.48
CA LEU A 120 -8.54 -6.19 6.57
C LEU A 120 -8.58 -7.71 6.36
N HIS A 121 -7.45 -8.33 6.02
CA HIS A 121 -7.39 -9.77 5.78
C HIS A 121 -7.73 -10.57 7.03
N SER A 122 -7.26 -10.16 8.20
CA SER A 122 -7.61 -10.82 9.47
C SER A 122 -9.12 -10.74 9.78
N ALA A 123 -9.79 -9.69 9.34
CA ALA A 123 -11.24 -9.54 9.47
C ALA A 123 -12.02 -10.34 8.42
N LEU A 124 -11.57 -10.35 7.15
CA LEU A 124 -12.22 -11.09 6.06
C LEU A 124 -12.21 -12.59 6.29
N VAL A 125 -11.16 -13.14 6.91
CA VAL A 125 -11.10 -14.55 7.31
C VAL A 125 -12.24 -14.93 8.26
N LYS A 126 -12.74 -14.00 9.08
CA LYS A 126 -13.89 -14.23 9.97
C LYS A 126 -15.25 -14.22 9.26
N SER A 127 -15.31 -13.81 7.99
CA SER A 127 -16.57 -13.81 7.22
C SER A 127 -17.02 -15.20 6.80
N ARG A 128 -16.12 -16.19 6.82
CA ARG A 128 -16.43 -17.59 6.54
C ARG A 128 -16.83 -18.28 7.83
N GLU A 129 -17.95 -19.00 7.80
CA GLU A 129 -18.39 -19.83 8.91
C GLU A 129 -17.49 -21.07 8.99
N VAL A 130 -16.75 -21.20 10.09
CA VAL A 130 -15.86 -22.33 10.38
C VAL A 130 -16.14 -22.76 11.82
N ASP A 131 -16.40 -24.05 12.04
CA ASP A 131 -16.54 -24.58 13.39
C ASP A 131 -15.17 -24.59 14.08
N ARG A 132 -14.97 -23.65 15.01
CA ARG A 132 -13.71 -23.50 15.76
C ARG A 132 -13.52 -24.59 16.82
N SER A 133 -14.56 -25.36 17.14
CA SER A 133 -14.45 -26.51 18.04
C SER A 133 -13.78 -27.70 17.34
N ASN A 134 -13.95 -27.82 16.02
CA ASN A 134 -13.39 -28.89 15.22
C ASN A 134 -12.02 -28.50 14.63
N LYS A 135 -10.94 -29.03 15.22
CA LYS A 135 -9.56 -28.78 14.77
C LYS A 135 -9.32 -29.13 13.29
N ARG A 136 -10.03 -30.11 12.73
CA ARG A 136 -9.86 -30.51 11.32
C ARG A 136 -10.39 -29.43 10.38
N GLU A 137 -11.55 -28.85 10.69
CA GLU A 137 -12.14 -27.77 9.91
C GLU A 137 -11.30 -26.50 9.96
N VAL A 138 -10.75 -26.14 11.13
CA VAL A 138 -9.82 -25.01 11.25
C VAL A 138 -8.57 -25.22 10.39
N LYS A 139 -8.01 -26.44 10.39
CA LYS A 139 -6.85 -26.77 9.55
C LYS A 139 -7.16 -26.71 8.05
N GLU A 140 -8.34 -27.18 7.65
CA GLU A 140 -8.83 -27.11 6.28
C GLU A 140 -9.08 -25.66 5.84
N ALA A 141 -9.75 -24.86 6.67
CA ALA A 141 -9.96 -23.44 6.44
C ALA A 141 -8.62 -22.69 6.28
N ASN A 142 -7.64 -22.94 7.16
CA ASN A 142 -6.31 -22.34 7.05
C ASN A 142 -5.61 -22.70 5.73
N LYS A 143 -5.79 -23.92 5.22
CA LYS A 143 -5.25 -24.33 3.91
C LYS A 143 -5.91 -23.55 2.78
N TYR A 144 -7.23 -23.39 2.80
CA TYR A 144 -7.93 -22.63 1.76
C TYR A 144 -7.60 -21.14 1.80
N PHE A 145 -7.53 -20.52 2.98
CA PHE A 145 -7.11 -19.14 3.12
C PHE A 145 -5.66 -18.92 2.68
N LEU A 146 -4.77 -19.88 2.93
CA LEU A 146 -3.39 -19.81 2.42
C LEU A 146 -3.37 -19.83 0.89
N ILE A 147 -4.16 -20.71 0.25
CA ILE A 147 -4.23 -20.79 -1.21
C ILE A 147 -4.81 -19.49 -1.78
N GLU A 148 -5.91 -19.00 -1.22
CA GLU A 148 -6.56 -17.75 -1.64
C GLU A 148 -5.60 -16.56 -1.56
N ALA A 149 -4.93 -16.37 -0.42
CA ALA A 149 -3.96 -15.30 -0.24
C ALA A 149 -2.75 -15.46 -1.17
N THR A 150 -2.24 -16.69 -1.35
CA THR A 150 -1.09 -16.94 -2.22
C THR A 150 -1.41 -16.62 -3.68
N VAL A 151 -2.58 -17.04 -4.18
CA VAL A 151 -3.00 -16.74 -5.55
C VAL A 151 -3.20 -15.24 -5.76
N ALA A 152 -3.87 -14.56 -4.83
CA ALA A 152 -4.09 -13.12 -4.91
C ALA A 152 -2.77 -12.33 -4.90
N LEU A 153 -1.86 -12.65 -3.98
CA LEU A 153 -0.54 -12.00 -3.88
C LEU A 153 0.35 -12.34 -5.09
N PHE A 154 0.24 -13.54 -5.66
CA PHE A 154 0.97 -13.91 -6.87
C PHE A 154 0.49 -13.10 -8.09
N VAL A 155 -0.82 -12.91 -8.25
CA VAL A 155 -1.37 -12.05 -9.31
C VAL A 155 -0.93 -10.60 -9.10
N SER A 156 -0.96 -10.10 -7.87
CA SER A 156 -0.45 -8.76 -7.55
C SER A 156 1.05 -8.62 -7.87
N PHE A 157 1.84 -9.64 -7.57
CA PHE A 157 3.25 -9.68 -7.95
C PHE A 157 3.45 -9.59 -9.47
N LEU A 158 2.69 -10.35 -10.26
CA LEU A 158 2.77 -10.29 -11.73
C LEU A 158 2.40 -8.90 -12.26
N ILE A 159 1.34 -8.29 -11.73
CA ILE A 159 0.95 -6.92 -12.10
C ILE A 159 2.09 -5.94 -11.81
N ASN A 160 2.72 -6.02 -10.64
CA ASN A 160 3.84 -5.15 -10.28
C ASN A 160 5.05 -5.37 -11.20
N VAL A 161 5.35 -6.62 -11.56
CA VAL A 161 6.41 -6.93 -12.54
C VAL A 161 6.10 -6.31 -13.89
N PHE A 162 4.85 -6.41 -14.38
CA PHE A 162 4.44 -5.81 -15.65
C PHE A 162 4.61 -4.29 -15.64
N VAL A 163 4.11 -3.61 -14.60
CA VAL A 163 4.21 -2.16 -14.50
C VAL A 163 5.67 -1.70 -14.44
N VAL A 164 6.49 -2.32 -13.58
CA VAL A 164 7.90 -1.94 -13.44
C VAL A 164 8.69 -2.20 -14.73
N ALA A 165 8.45 -3.33 -15.41
CA ALA A 165 9.14 -3.66 -16.66
C ALA A 165 8.76 -2.71 -17.81
N VAL A 166 7.47 -2.39 -17.95
CA VAL A 166 6.98 -1.43 -18.95
C VAL A 166 7.59 -0.05 -18.72
N PHE A 167 7.65 0.38 -17.46
CA PHE A 167 8.23 1.68 -17.11
C PHE A 167 9.74 1.70 -17.29
N ALA A 168 10.45 0.61 -16.97
CA ALA A 168 11.87 0.49 -17.25
C ALA A 168 12.14 0.65 -18.75
N GLU A 169 11.47 -0.10 -19.61
CA GLU A 169 11.68 0.00 -21.07
C GLU A 169 11.33 1.39 -21.63
N ALA A 170 10.24 1.99 -21.17
CA ALA A 170 9.76 3.27 -21.70
C ALA A 170 10.56 4.49 -21.20
N PHE A 171 11.16 4.44 -20.01
CA PHE A 171 11.78 5.60 -19.36
C PHE A 171 13.28 5.48 -19.12
N TYR A 172 13.86 4.27 -19.09
CA TYR A 172 15.25 4.08 -18.73
C TYR A 172 16.21 4.75 -19.72
N ASP A 173 17.13 5.57 -19.20
CA ASP A 173 18.09 6.39 -19.94
C ASP A 173 17.48 7.34 -21.00
N ARG A 174 16.22 7.74 -20.83
CA ARG A 174 15.55 8.71 -21.74
C ARG A 174 15.59 10.14 -21.22
N THR A 175 15.81 11.07 -22.15
CA THR A 175 15.79 12.52 -21.90
C THR A 175 14.44 13.14 -22.29
N ASN A 176 14.09 14.30 -21.71
CA ASN A 176 12.85 15.00 -22.06
C ASN A 176 12.82 15.41 -23.55
N GLU A 177 13.96 15.80 -24.12
CA GLU A 177 14.07 16.15 -25.54
C GLU A 177 13.70 14.97 -26.45
N GLU A 178 14.24 13.76 -26.20
CA GLU A 178 13.93 12.56 -26.98
C GLU A 178 12.43 12.27 -26.97
N VAL A 179 11.82 12.26 -25.78
CA VAL A 179 10.39 11.98 -25.63
C VAL A 179 9.53 13.06 -26.30
N TYR A 180 9.92 14.32 -26.19
CA TYR A 180 9.23 15.42 -26.87
C TYR A 180 9.20 15.23 -28.39
N THR A 181 10.32 14.82 -29.01
CA THR A 181 10.37 14.60 -30.46
C THR A 181 9.42 13.49 -30.93
N VAL A 182 9.36 12.38 -30.19
CA VAL A 182 8.47 11.26 -30.48
C VAL A 182 7.01 11.68 -30.29
N CYS A 183 6.69 12.34 -29.18
CA CYS A 183 5.34 12.80 -28.90
C CYS A 183 4.83 13.85 -29.92
N ASN A 184 5.71 14.72 -30.42
CA ASN A 184 5.36 15.73 -31.42
C ASN A 184 4.99 15.07 -32.77
N GLN A 185 5.70 14.01 -33.14
CA GLN A 185 5.36 13.22 -34.34
C GLN A 185 4.03 12.49 -34.20
N SER A 186 3.75 11.97 -33.00
CA SER A 186 2.49 11.28 -32.69
C SER A 186 1.29 12.24 -32.56
N GLY A 187 1.50 13.55 -32.54
CA GLY A 187 0.44 14.57 -32.51
C GLY A 187 -0.34 14.64 -31.20
N THR A 188 0.31 14.33 -30.06
CA THR A 188 -0.37 14.32 -28.78
C THR A 188 -0.67 15.74 -28.27
N PRO A 189 -1.82 15.98 -27.61
CA PRO A 189 -2.19 17.29 -27.09
C PRO A 189 -1.47 17.66 -25.78
N HIS A 190 -0.49 16.87 -25.34
CA HIS A 190 0.14 16.95 -24.01
C HIS A 190 1.65 17.23 -24.09
N LEU A 191 2.10 17.92 -25.13
CA LEU A 191 3.51 18.26 -25.35
C LEU A 191 4.09 19.15 -24.25
N ASP A 192 3.24 19.97 -23.64
CA ASP A 192 3.56 20.94 -22.58
C ASP A 192 4.18 20.27 -21.34
N LEU A 193 4.03 18.96 -21.18
CA LEU A 193 4.53 18.19 -20.04
C LEU A 193 6.03 17.88 -20.12
N PHE A 194 6.60 17.94 -21.33
CA PHE A 194 7.99 17.58 -21.58
C PHE A 194 8.76 18.86 -21.98
N PRO A 195 9.43 19.52 -21.03
CA PRO A 195 10.26 20.68 -21.37
C PRO A 195 11.40 20.25 -22.29
N LEU A 196 11.75 21.09 -23.26
CA LEU A 196 12.90 20.88 -24.16
C LEU A 196 14.22 21.10 -23.39
N ASN A 197 14.60 20.12 -22.58
CA ASN A 197 15.87 20.08 -21.85
C ASN A 197 16.51 18.68 -21.92
N ASN A 198 17.82 18.63 -21.67
CA ASN A 198 18.60 17.39 -21.66
C ASN A 198 18.60 16.70 -20.28
N GLU A 199 17.63 17.03 -19.43
CA GLU A 199 17.49 16.37 -18.14
C GLU A 199 16.83 15.00 -18.32
N THR A 200 17.12 14.10 -17.38
CA THR A 200 16.47 12.79 -17.34
C THR A 200 14.98 12.95 -17.10
N LEU A 201 14.19 12.14 -17.80
CA LEU A 201 12.75 12.20 -17.70
C LEU A 201 12.30 11.75 -16.30
N GLN A 202 11.61 12.65 -15.57
CA GLN A 202 10.99 12.28 -14.31
C GLN A 202 9.79 11.36 -14.56
N VAL A 203 9.77 10.24 -13.83
CA VAL A 203 8.74 9.21 -13.92
C VAL A 203 7.57 9.58 -13.03
N ASP A 204 6.37 9.66 -13.60
CA ASP A 204 5.12 9.77 -12.87
C ASP A 204 3.99 9.03 -13.61
N ILE A 205 2.88 8.75 -12.92
CA ILE A 205 1.76 7.96 -13.43
C ILE A 205 1.08 8.65 -14.64
N TYR A 206 1.07 9.98 -14.66
CA TYR A 206 0.43 10.78 -15.70
C TYR A 206 1.30 10.87 -16.95
N ARG A 207 2.57 11.24 -16.82
CA ARG A 207 3.60 11.18 -17.88
C ARG A 207 3.76 9.76 -18.41
N GLY A 208 3.70 8.75 -17.53
CA GLY A 208 3.62 7.33 -17.84
C GLY A 208 2.65 7.03 -18.99
N GLY A 209 1.38 7.40 -18.79
CA GLY A 209 0.34 7.16 -19.80
C GLY A 209 0.56 7.91 -21.11
N VAL A 210 1.07 9.14 -21.03
CA VAL A 210 1.36 9.95 -22.23
C VAL A 210 2.53 9.36 -23.02
N VAL A 211 3.62 8.97 -22.36
CA VAL A 211 4.78 8.33 -22.99
C VAL A 211 4.37 7.03 -23.66
N LEU A 212 3.62 6.16 -22.96
CA LEU A 212 3.10 4.93 -23.56
C LEU A 212 2.25 5.21 -24.80
N GLY A 213 1.41 6.24 -24.74
CA GLY A 213 0.65 6.74 -25.89
C GLY A 213 1.50 7.19 -27.08
N CYS A 214 2.59 7.92 -26.81
CA CYS A 214 3.47 8.44 -27.85
C CYS A 214 4.29 7.33 -28.53
N PHE A 215 4.82 6.38 -27.77
CA PHE A 215 5.73 5.34 -28.26
C PHE A 215 5.00 4.11 -28.82
N PHE A 216 3.93 3.67 -28.15
CA PHE A 216 3.24 2.42 -28.47
C PHE A 216 1.83 2.64 -29.02
N GLY A 217 1.41 3.90 -29.15
CA GLY A 217 0.17 4.31 -29.80
C GLY A 217 -0.96 4.65 -28.81
N PRO A 218 -2.04 5.30 -29.30
CA PRO A 218 -3.09 5.85 -28.45
C PRO A 218 -3.84 4.78 -27.64
N ALA A 219 -3.89 3.53 -28.12
CA ALA A 219 -4.51 2.43 -27.40
C ALA A 219 -3.83 2.16 -26.05
N ALA A 220 -2.49 2.21 -26.01
CA ALA A 220 -1.71 2.00 -24.79
C ALA A 220 -2.04 3.04 -23.71
N LEU A 221 -2.18 4.32 -24.10
CA LEU A 221 -2.60 5.39 -23.19
C LEU A 221 -3.96 5.10 -22.54
N TYR A 222 -4.96 4.71 -23.34
CA TYR A 222 -6.30 4.45 -22.81
C TYR A 222 -6.35 3.17 -21.96
N ILE A 223 -5.61 2.12 -22.34
CA ILE A 223 -5.53 0.87 -21.59
C ILE A 223 -4.84 1.10 -20.23
N TRP A 224 -3.75 1.86 -20.22
CA TRP A 224 -3.09 2.34 -19.01
C TRP A 224 -4.07 3.11 -18.10
N ALA A 225 -4.82 4.05 -18.65
CA ALA A 225 -5.78 4.84 -17.88
C ALA A 225 -6.92 3.99 -17.30
N VAL A 226 -7.43 3.00 -18.04
CA VAL A 226 -8.42 2.03 -17.51
C VAL A 226 -7.82 1.19 -16.38
N GLY A 227 -6.57 0.74 -16.51
CA GLY A 227 -5.87 -0.01 -15.47
C GLY A 227 -5.70 0.79 -14.18
N ILE A 228 -5.28 2.05 -14.27
CA ILE A 228 -5.18 2.94 -13.10
C ILE A 228 -6.54 3.20 -12.47
N LEU A 229 -7.58 3.40 -13.28
CA LEU A 229 -8.93 3.61 -12.76
C LEU A 229 -9.40 2.39 -11.97
N ALA A 230 -9.19 1.18 -12.49
CA ALA A 230 -9.51 -0.06 -11.79
C ALA A 230 -8.72 -0.21 -10.47
N ALA A 231 -7.43 0.15 -10.47
CA ALA A 231 -6.58 0.14 -9.29
C ALA A 231 -7.08 1.09 -8.20
N GLY A 232 -7.37 2.35 -8.56
CA GLY A 232 -7.89 3.35 -7.63
C GLY A 232 -9.24 2.94 -7.03
N GLN A 233 -10.16 2.43 -7.85
CA GLN A 233 -11.46 1.94 -7.38
C GLN A 233 -11.33 0.75 -6.42
N SER A 234 -10.43 -0.20 -6.71
CA SER A 234 -10.22 -1.37 -5.86
C SER A 234 -9.74 -0.95 -4.47
N SER A 235 -8.75 -0.05 -4.43
CA SER A 235 -8.11 0.36 -3.19
C SER A 235 -9.02 1.22 -2.30
N THR A 236 -9.90 2.03 -2.90
CA THR A 236 -10.92 2.82 -2.18
C THR A 236 -11.86 1.97 -1.34
N MET A 237 -12.30 0.86 -1.91
CA MET A 237 -13.18 -0.05 -1.20
C MET A 237 -12.43 -0.83 -0.12
N THR A 238 -11.17 -1.24 -0.35
CA THR A 238 -10.38 -1.91 0.71
C THR A 238 -10.04 -0.94 1.85
N GLY A 239 -9.74 0.32 1.55
CA GLY A 239 -9.50 1.37 2.55
C GLY A 239 -10.71 1.57 3.46
N THR A 240 -11.90 1.75 2.88
CA THR A 240 -13.16 1.93 3.64
C THR A 240 -13.52 0.72 4.51
N TYR A 241 -13.34 -0.51 4.03
CA TYR A 241 -13.52 -1.72 4.85
C TYR A 241 -12.48 -1.83 5.97
N SER A 242 -11.21 -1.58 5.65
CA SER A 242 -10.15 -1.65 6.67
C SER A 242 -10.39 -0.62 7.79
N GLY A 243 -10.85 0.59 7.45
CA GLY A 243 -11.21 1.63 8.42
C GLY A 243 -12.38 1.23 9.29
N GLN A 244 -13.36 0.51 8.74
CA GLN A 244 -14.43 -0.06 9.56
C GLN A 244 -13.89 -0.96 10.67
N PHE A 245 -13.06 -1.94 10.34
CA PHE A 245 -12.54 -2.90 11.32
C PHE A 245 -11.59 -2.26 12.32
N VAL A 246 -10.80 -1.28 11.87
CA VAL A 246 -9.87 -0.55 12.74
C VAL A 246 -10.63 0.35 13.71
N MET A 247 -11.64 1.09 13.27
CA MET A 247 -12.45 1.94 14.16
C MET A 247 -13.27 1.13 15.17
N GLU A 248 -13.91 0.03 14.74
CA GLU A 248 -14.70 -0.82 15.62
C GLU A 248 -13.81 -1.62 16.58
N GLY A 249 -12.64 -2.06 16.13
CA GLY A 249 -11.71 -2.84 16.96
C GLY A 249 -10.91 -2.01 17.96
N PHE A 250 -10.33 -0.88 17.53
CA PHE A 250 -9.43 -0.09 18.38
C PHE A 250 -10.11 1.05 19.14
N LEU A 251 -11.16 1.66 18.57
CA LEU A 251 -11.81 2.84 19.15
C LEU A 251 -13.20 2.53 19.74
N ASP A 252 -13.73 1.30 19.56
CA ASP A 252 -15.11 0.89 19.86
C ASP A 252 -16.16 1.92 19.37
N LEU A 253 -15.86 2.61 18.27
CA LEU A 253 -16.71 3.63 17.68
C LEU A 253 -17.66 3.01 16.65
N ARG A 254 -18.89 2.74 17.08
CA ARG A 254 -19.96 2.21 16.23
C ARG A 254 -20.68 3.33 15.50
N TRP A 255 -20.09 3.77 14.39
CA TRP A 255 -20.71 4.74 13.48
C TRP A 255 -21.59 4.07 12.44
N SER A 256 -22.56 4.82 11.91
CA SER A 256 -23.24 4.37 10.70
C SER A 256 -22.24 4.27 9.55
N ARG A 257 -22.39 3.22 8.72
CA ARG A 257 -21.52 2.97 7.55
C ARG A 257 -21.38 4.21 6.66
N PHE A 258 -22.49 4.91 6.45
CA PHE A 258 -22.55 6.12 5.63
C PHE A 258 -21.72 7.27 6.22
N ALA A 259 -21.86 7.55 7.52
CA ALA A 259 -21.14 8.62 8.18
C ALA A 259 -19.62 8.39 8.19
N ARG A 260 -19.20 7.13 8.41
CA ARG A 260 -17.79 6.74 8.39
C ARG A 260 -17.16 6.99 7.02
N VAL A 261 -17.77 6.41 5.98
CA VAL A 261 -17.25 6.50 4.61
C VAL A 261 -17.22 7.94 4.13
N LEU A 262 -18.27 8.74 4.41
CA LEU A 262 -18.26 10.15 4.05
C LEU A 262 -17.18 10.94 4.78
N LEU A 263 -16.92 10.66 6.06
CA LEU A 263 -15.91 11.36 6.82
C LEU A 263 -14.50 11.05 6.31
N THR A 264 -14.14 9.78 6.16
CA THR A 264 -12.81 9.38 5.67
C THR A 264 -12.57 9.92 4.26
N ARG A 265 -13.56 9.81 3.37
CA ARG A 265 -13.49 10.38 2.02
C ARG A 265 -13.39 11.90 2.02
N SER A 266 -14.14 12.60 2.88
CA SER A 266 -14.04 14.06 2.98
C SER A 266 -12.64 14.49 3.44
N LEU A 267 -12.05 13.77 4.39
CA LEU A 267 -10.70 14.03 4.89
C LEU A 267 -9.61 13.75 3.85
N ALA A 268 -9.82 12.80 2.94
CA ALA A 268 -8.88 12.52 1.84
C ALA A 268 -9.07 13.44 0.62
N ILE A 269 -10.32 13.73 0.24
CA ILE A 269 -10.65 14.54 -0.94
C ILE A 269 -10.33 16.01 -0.70
N THR A 270 -10.57 16.54 0.49
CA THR A 270 -10.32 17.97 0.79
C THR A 270 -8.87 18.40 0.52
N PRO A 271 -7.83 17.78 1.10
CA PRO A 271 -6.45 18.17 0.84
C PRO A 271 -6.08 17.92 -0.63
N THR A 272 -6.53 16.82 -1.23
CA THR A 272 -6.25 16.49 -2.63
C THR A 272 -6.85 17.50 -3.59
N LEU A 273 -8.09 17.96 -3.33
CA LEU A 273 -8.77 18.97 -4.11
C LEU A 273 -8.08 20.33 -3.99
N LEU A 274 -7.64 20.71 -2.78
CA LEU A 274 -6.89 21.96 -2.57
C LEU A 274 -5.58 21.95 -3.36
N VAL A 275 -4.82 20.87 -3.31
CA VAL A 275 -3.59 20.75 -4.11
C VAL A 275 -3.91 20.77 -5.60
N ALA A 276 -4.95 20.07 -6.06
CA ALA A 276 -5.34 20.05 -7.47
C ALA A 276 -5.87 21.40 -8.02
N ILE A 277 -6.37 22.29 -7.17
CA ILE A 277 -6.83 23.63 -7.56
C ILE A 277 -5.69 24.65 -7.51
N PHE A 278 -4.86 24.61 -6.46
CA PHE A 278 -3.91 25.67 -6.15
C PHE A 278 -2.45 25.35 -6.49
N GLN A 279 -2.12 24.11 -6.85
CA GLN A 279 -0.74 23.66 -7.08
C GLN A 279 -0.61 22.83 -8.36
N ASP A 280 0.61 22.77 -8.90
CA ASP A 280 0.94 21.99 -10.09
C ASP A 280 1.08 20.48 -9.79
N ILE A 281 1.04 19.67 -10.85
CA ILE A 281 1.12 18.19 -10.82
C ILE A 281 2.32 17.68 -10.02
N GLN A 282 3.45 18.38 -10.04
CA GLN A 282 4.65 17.99 -9.28
C GLN A 282 4.42 17.92 -7.77
N HIS A 283 3.53 18.75 -7.22
CA HIS A 283 3.18 18.71 -5.80
C HIS A 283 2.27 17.52 -5.45
N LEU A 284 1.47 17.02 -6.41
CA LEU A 284 0.69 15.79 -6.23
C LEU A 284 1.60 14.56 -6.14
N THR A 285 2.67 14.52 -6.96
CA THR A 285 3.68 13.46 -6.90
C THR A 285 4.44 13.49 -5.58
N GLY A 286 4.91 14.66 -5.14
CA GLY A 286 5.58 14.80 -3.83
C GLY A 286 4.67 14.42 -2.65
N MET A 287 3.36 14.69 -2.75
CA MET A 287 2.39 14.23 -1.76
C MET A 287 2.29 12.70 -1.73
N ASN A 288 2.29 12.03 -2.88
CA ASN A 288 2.29 10.57 -2.96
C ASN A 288 3.51 9.95 -2.24
N ASP A 289 4.70 10.51 -2.47
CA ASP A 289 5.93 10.05 -1.81
C ASP A 289 5.88 10.22 -0.29
N PHE A 290 5.36 11.36 0.18
CA PHE A 290 5.14 11.58 1.62
C PHE A 290 4.16 10.57 2.23
N LEU A 291 3.08 10.24 1.50
CA LEU A 291 2.08 9.27 1.95
C LEU A 291 2.66 7.85 2.04
N ASN A 292 3.55 7.46 1.11
CA ASN A 292 4.28 6.20 1.19
C ASN A 292 5.18 6.13 2.43
N VAL A 293 5.85 7.22 2.78
CA VAL A 293 6.65 7.30 4.01
C VAL A 293 5.76 7.15 5.25
N LEU A 294 4.61 7.82 5.27
CA LEU A 294 3.63 7.69 6.35
C LEU A 294 3.11 6.26 6.50
N GLN A 295 2.90 5.52 5.41
CA GLN A 295 2.54 4.10 5.43
C GLN A 295 3.68 3.23 5.96
N SER A 296 4.92 3.48 5.52
CA SER A 296 6.11 2.75 6.00
C SER A 296 6.28 2.89 7.52
N MET A 297 6.13 4.11 8.06
CA MET A 297 6.21 4.38 9.50
C MET A 297 5.18 3.60 10.31
N GLN A 298 4.09 3.13 9.68
CA GLN A 298 3.05 2.41 10.37
C GLN A 298 3.25 0.90 10.38
N LEU A 299 4.07 0.37 9.48
CA LEU A 299 4.28 -1.07 9.33
C LEU A 299 4.72 -1.78 10.61
N PRO A 300 5.67 -1.25 11.41
CA PRO A 300 6.07 -1.92 12.65
C PRO A 300 4.91 -2.14 13.64
N PHE A 301 3.95 -1.21 13.71
CA PHE A 301 2.80 -1.33 14.60
C PHE A 301 1.81 -2.43 14.18
N ALA A 302 1.82 -2.83 12.91
CA ALA A 302 1.01 -3.95 12.43
C ALA A 302 1.80 -5.27 12.49
N LEU A 303 3.03 -5.28 11.99
CA LEU A 303 3.83 -6.51 11.85
C LEU A 303 4.29 -7.08 13.20
N ILE A 304 4.74 -6.22 14.13
CA ILE A 304 5.26 -6.70 15.42
C ILE A 304 4.16 -7.38 16.26
N PRO A 305 2.97 -6.77 16.47
CA PRO A 305 1.90 -7.45 17.22
C PRO A 305 1.42 -8.72 16.55
N ILE A 306 1.37 -8.77 15.21
CA ILE A 306 0.95 -9.98 14.50
C ILE A 306 1.92 -11.12 14.70
N LEU A 307 3.23 -10.89 14.57
CA LEU A 307 4.21 -11.94 14.86
C LEU A 307 4.15 -12.37 16.33
N THR A 308 3.95 -11.42 17.24
CA THR A 308 3.80 -11.68 18.68
C THR A 308 2.60 -12.59 18.94
N PHE A 309 1.39 -12.21 18.53
CA PHE A 309 0.16 -12.96 18.79
C PHE A 309 0.13 -14.30 18.07
N THR A 310 0.64 -14.39 16.84
CA THR A 310 0.71 -15.66 16.09
C THR A 310 1.76 -16.63 16.63
N SER A 311 2.72 -16.13 17.42
CA SER A 311 3.78 -16.94 18.04
C SER A 311 3.45 -17.41 19.46
N LEU A 312 2.43 -16.82 20.10
CA LEU A 312 2.01 -17.12 21.47
C LEU A 312 1.18 -18.42 21.53
N PRO A 313 1.67 -19.47 22.22
CA PRO A 313 0.91 -20.72 22.37
C PRO A 313 -0.37 -20.58 23.19
N SER A 314 -0.46 -19.57 24.07
CA SER A 314 -1.65 -19.28 24.86
C SER A 314 -2.83 -18.77 24.02
N LEU A 315 -2.55 -18.10 22.89
CA LEU A 315 -3.56 -17.57 21.96
C LEU A 315 -3.85 -18.53 20.80
N MET A 316 -2.79 -19.05 20.17
CA MET A 316 -2.92 -19.87 18.95
C MET A 316 -3.00 -21.38 19.23
N HIS A 317 -2.75 -21.82 20.46
CA HIS A 317 -2.71 -23.23 20.84
C HIS A 317 -1.80 -24.05 19.89
N GLU A 318 -2.33 -25.13 19.31
CA GLU A 318 -1.61 -26.03 18.39
C GLU A 318 -1.32 -25.39 17.02
N PHE A 319 -1.90 -24.22 16.71
CA PHE A 319 -1.71 -23.51 15.44
C PHE A 319 -0.67 -22.37 15.54
N ALA A 320 0.11 -22.33 16.63
CA ALA A 320 1.18 -21.35 16.78
C ALA A 320 2.27 -21.51 15.70
N ASN A 321 2.89 -20.40 15.32
CA ASN A 321 3.92 -20.38 14.28
C ASN A 321 5.10 -21.31 14.61
N GLY A 322 5.54 -22.08 13.61
CA GLY A 322 6.78 -22.86 13.68
C GLY A 322 8.03 -21.97 13.65
N LEU A 323 9.19 -22.57 13.98
CA LEU A 323 10.47 -21.84 14.06
C LEU A 323 10.85 -21.10 12.77
N VAL A 324 10.56 -21.70 11.61
CA VAL A 324 10.85 -21.09 10.29
C VAL A 324 10.07 -19.78 10.10
N PHE A 325 8.77 -19.78 10.42
CA PHE A 325 7.93 -18.58 10.32
C PHE A 325 8.31 -17.53 11.37
N LYS A 326 8.73 -17.96 12.56
CA LYS A 326 9.26 -17.06 13.60
C LYS A 326 10.52 -16.33 13.14
N ILE A 327 11.50 -17.05 12.60
CA ILE A 327 12.75 -16.48 12.08
C ILE A 327 12.46 -15.59 10.86
N GLY A 328 11.66 -16.09 9.90
CA GLY A 328 11.30 -15.34 8.70
C GLY A 328 10.57 -14.03 9.03
N GLY A 329 9.56 -14.09 9.88
CA GLY A 329 8.84 -12.90 10.36
C GLY A 329 9.75 -11.93 11.13
N GLY A 330 10.66 -12.46 11.95
CA GLY A 330 11.66 -11.65 12.65
C GLY A 330 12.60 -10.91 11.70
N LEU A 331 13.07 -11.56 10.63
CA LEU A 331 13.90 -10.93 9.59
C LEU A 331 13.14 -9.82 8.84
N VAL A 332 11.87 -10.05 8.50
CA VAL A 332 11.02 -9.03 7.85
C VAL A 332 10.81 -7.82 8.77
N ILE A 333 10.50 -8.05 10.05
CA ILE A 333 10.38 -6.95 11.03
C ILE A 333 11.70 -6.18 11.15
N LEU A 334 12.83 -6.88 11.23
CA LEU A 334 14.15 -6.24 11.32
C LEU A 334 14.43 -5.37 10.09
N LEU A 335 14.12 -5.87 8.89
CA LEU A 335 14.25 -5.13 7.64
C LEU A 335 13.37 -3.86 7.66
N VAL A 336 12.10 -3.99 8.00
CA VAL A 336 11.14 -2.87 8.06
C VAL A 336 11.53 -1.84 9.12
N CYS A 337 12.01 -2.27 10.29
CA CYS A 337 12.51 -1.37 11.33
C CYS A 337 13.78 -0.64 10.86
N GLY A 338 14.69 -1.32 10.16
CA GLY A 338 15.89 -0.71 9.58
C GLY A 338 15.54 0.35 8.52
N ILE A 339 14.60 0.04 7.64
CA ILE A 339 14.05 0.97 6.64
C ILE A 339 13.47 2.22 7.31
N ASN A 340 12.61 2.03 8.32
CA ASN A 340 11.99 3.15 9.02
C ASN A 340 13.01 3.99 9.78
N MET A 341 14.05 3.38 10.36
CA MET A 341 15.14 4.11 11.00
C MET A 341 15.89 4.99 9.99
N TYR A 342 16.17 4.47 8.80
CA TYR A 342 16.77 5.25 7.71
C TYR A 342 15.90 6.45 7.32
N PHE A 343 14.58 6.26 7.13
CA PHE A 343 13.66 7.35 6.81
C PHE A 343 13.64 8.44 7.89
N VAL A 344 13.58 8.05 9.17
CA VAL A 344 13.60 8.99 10.29
C VAL A 344 14.87 9.85 10.25
N VAL A 345 16.04 9.24 10.00
CA VAL A 345 17.31 9.98 9.91
C VAL A 345 17.32 10.95 8.73
N VAL A 346 16.89 10.51 7.54
CA VAL A 346 16.85 11.35 6.33
C VAL A 346 15.90 12.52 6.50
N TYR A 347 14.69 12.31 7.01
CA TYR A 347 13.72 13.38 7.20
C TYR A 347 14.13 14.36 8.29
N VAL A 348 14.66 13.88 9.42
CA VAL A 348 15.11 14.77 10.52
C VAL A 348 16.30 15.63 10.08
N SER A 349 17.22 15.08 9.28
CA SER A 349 18.37 15.82 8.75
C SER A 349 18.02 16.82 7.63
N ALA A 350 16.88 16.65 6.96
CA ALA A 350 16.40 17.61 5.94
C ALA A 350 15.74 18.87 6.54
N LEU A 351 15.47 18.90 7.85
CA LEU A 351 14.82 20.05 8.51
C LEU A 351 15.81 21.20 8.72
N HIS A 352 15.59 22.31 8.01
CA HIS A 352 16.44 23.50 8.08
C HIS A 352 16.16 24.40 9.29
N SER A 353 15.04 24.20 10.00
CA SER A 353 14.64 25.01 11.17
C SER A 353 14.88 24.28 12.48
N VAL A 354 15.58 24.93 13.42
CA VAL A 354 15.91 24.39 14.75
C VAL A 354 14.65 23.98 15.54
N TRP A 355 13.57 24.77 15.44
CA TRP A 355 12.30 24.46 16.12
C TRP A 355 11.65 23.19 15.57
N LEU A 356 11.63 23.02 14.24
CA LEU A 356 11.11 21.81 13.61
C LEU A 356 11.99 20.61 13.93
N TYR A 357 13.31 20.80 14.00
CA TYR A 357 14.25 19.75 14.38
C TYR A 357 13.99 19.23 15.79
N VAL A 358 13.83 20.12 16.78
CA VAL A 358 13.54 19.73 18.17
C VAL A 358 12.20 18.98 18.26
N LEU A 359 11.17 19.47 17.56
CA LEU A 359 9.86 18.82 17.53
C LEU A 359 9.93 17.44 16.87
N ALA A 360 10.58 17.33 15.72
CA ALA A 360 10.74 16.08 14.99
C ALA A 360 11.59 15.06 15.79
N ALA A 361 12.63 15.52 16.49
CA ALA A 361 13.45 14.68 17.37
C ALA A 361 12.62 14.12 18.54
N PHE A 362 11.77 14.94 19.17
CA PHE A 362 10.88 14.48 20.23
C PHE A 362 9.93 13.37 19.76
N PHE A 363 9.23 13.58 18.63
CA PHE A 363 8.35 12.57 18.07
C PHE A 363 9.10 11.31 17.63
N SER A 364 10.30 11.46 17.06
CA SER A 364 11.14 10.34 16.64
C SER A 364 11.61 9.50 17.83
N ILE A 365 12.00 10.12 18.94
CA ILE A 365 12.39 9.41 20.17
C ILE A 365 11.19 8.66 20.75
N ALA A 366 10.02 9.30 20.84
CA ALA A 366 8.80 8.67 21.31
C ALA A 366 8.41 7.46 20.44
N TYR A 367 8.48 7.63 19.12
CA TYR A 367 8.24 6.57 18.14
C TYR A 367 9.21 5.39 18.34
N LEU A 368 10.52 5.65 18.34
CA LEU A 368 11.54 4.61 18.47
C LEU A 368 11.48 3.89 19.81
N THR A 369 11.14 4.60 20.89
CA THR A 369 10.97 4.00 22.22
C THR A 369 9.79 3.05 22.23
N PHE A 370 8.67 3.43 21.62
CA PHE A 370 7.50 2.56 21.51
C PHE A 370 7.75 1.35 20.61
N ILE A 371 8.45 1.52 19.48
CA ILE A 371 8.87 0.38 18.63
C ILE A 371 9.80 -0.55 19.43
N GLY A 372 10.76 0.00 20.18
CA GLY A 372 11.63 -0.78 21.06
C GLY A 372 10.84 -1.59 22.10
N TYR A 373 9.81 -0.99 22.71
CA TYR A 373 8.90 -1.68 23.62
C TYR A 373 8.13 -2.82 22.94
N LEU A 374 7.61 -2.61 21.73
CA LEU A 374 6.92 -3.67 20.98
C LEU A 374 7.87 -4.81 20.58
N VAL A 375 9.08 -4.48 20.10
CA VAL A 375 10.09 -5.49 19.75
C VAL A 375 10.48 -6.30 20.98
N TRP A 376 10.64 -5.64 22.13
CA TRP A 376 10.91 -6.30 23.40
C TRP A 376 9.83 -7.33 23.76
N LEU A 377 8.55 -6.95 23.70
CA LEU A 377 7.42 -7.87 23.91
C LEU A 377 7.43 -9.03 22.90
N CYS A 378 7.72 -8.74 21.64
CA CYS A 378 7.80 -9.75 20.60
C CYS A 378 8.92 -10.76 20.88
N LEU A 379 10.09 -10.31 21.33
CA LEU A 379 11.21 -11.19 21.68
C LEU A 379 10.88 -12.11 22.86
N ILE A 380 10.16 -11.59 23.87
CA ILE A 380 9.64 -12.41 24.98
C ILE A 380 8.67 -13.48 24.43
N ALA A 381 7.72 -13.10 23.58
CA ALA A 381 6.78 -14.04 22.97
C ALA A 381 7.45 -15.09 22.06
N LEU A 382 8.59 -14.75 21.46
CA LEU A 382 9.42 -15.69 20.68
C LEU A 382 10.21 -16.67 21.55
N GLY A 383 10.23 -16.49 22.88
CA GLY A 383 10.86 -17.39 23.84
C GLY A 383 12.31 -17.03 24.18
N VAL A 384 12.73 -15.78 23.97
CA VAL A 384 14.07 -15.29 24.34
C VAL A 384 14.14 -15.08 25.86
N SER A 385 14.45 -16.14 26.60
CA SER A 385 14.40 -16.19 28.08
C SER A 385 15.30 -15.18 28.80
N CYS A 386 16.31 -14.60 28.14
CA CYS A 386 17.23 -13.63 28.74
C CYS A 386 16.64 -12.22 28.89
N LEU A 387 15.48 -11.95 28.27
CA LEU A 387 14.80 -10.66 28.29
C LEU A 387 13.51 -10.69 29.12
N ASP A 388 13.21 -11.81 29.77
CA ASP A 388 12.00 -11.93 30.56
C ASP A 388 12.29 -11.59 32.04
N PRO A 389 11.90 -10.39 32.55
CA PRO A 389 12.08 -10.05 33.96
C PRO A 389 11.27 -10.96 34.90
N THR A 390 10.34 -11.77 34.37
CA THR A 390 9.50 -12.69 35.15
C THR A 390 10.01 -14.13 35.23
N THR A 391 11.11 -14.49 34.56
CA THR A 391 11.75 -15.81 34.75
C THR A 391 12.32 -16.04 36.17
N ARG A 392 12.18 -15.07 37.09
CA ARG A 392 12.42 -15.27 38.52
C ARG A 392 11.16 -15.60 39.34
N LYS A 393 9.96 -15.58 38.76
CA LYS A 393 8.71 -16.01 39.40
C LYS A 393 7.79 -16.69 38.38
N GLU A 394 7.80 -18.02 38.43
CA GLU A 394 6.72 -18.94 38.07
C GLU A 394 5.90 -18.64 36.78
N ASN A 395 6.14 -19.46 35.76
CA ASN A 395 5.18 -20.09 34.82
C ASN A 395 3.72 -19.57 34.74
N ASP A 396 3.49 -18.27 34.60
CA ASP A 396 2.15 -17.75 34.29
C ASP A 396 2.21 -16.81 33.07
N THR A 397 2.00 -17.42 31.90
CA THR A 397 1.88 -16.74 30.59
C THR A 397 0.49 -16.09 30.41
N THR A 398 -0.12 -15.65 31.50
CA THR A 398 -1.52 -15.18 31.61
C THR A 398 -1.66 -13.65 31.71
N VAL A 399 -0.57 -12.88 31.66
CA VAL A 399 -0.62 -11.43 31.95
C VAL A 399 -1.04 -10.55 30.76
N LEU A 400 -1.11 -11.06 29.53
CA LEU A 400 -1.45 -10.24 28.35
C LEU A 400 -2.94 -10.19 27.98
N ILE A 401 -3.82 -10.87 28.72
CA ILE A 401 -5.26 -10.89 28.44
C ILE A 401 -6.00 -10.60 29.74
N GLU A 402 -6.28 -9.33 30.01
CA GLU A 402 -7.32 -8.99 30.97
C GLU A 402 -8.64 -9.47 30.36
N ARG A 403 -9.17 -10.56 30.93
CA ARG A 403 -10.40 -11.20 30.49
C ARG A 403 -11.55 -10.21 30.70
N GLN A 404 -11.95 -9.50 29.65
CA GLN A 404 -13.21 -8.76 29.67
C GLN A 404 -14.34 -9.77 29.96
N PRO A 405 -15.19 -9.53 30.97
CA PRO A 405 -16.32 -10.41 31.23
C PRO A 405 -17.28 -10.37 30.05
N GLU A 406 -17.64 -11.56 29.55
CA GLU A 406 -18.79 -11.77 28.67
C GLU A 406 -20.01 -11.09 29.28
N PHE A 407 -20.52 -10.05 28.62
CA PHE A 407 -21.85 -9.57 28.90
C PHE A 407 -22.83 -10.49 28.16
N ASP A 408 -23.39 -11.45 28.89
CA ASP A 408 -24.68 -12.03 28.60
C ASP A 408 -25.74 -10.92 28.62
N SER A 409 -26.23 -10.48 27.45
CA SER A 409 -27.66 -10.17 27.18
C SER A 409 -27.92 -9.93 25.70
#